data_AF-A0A5S3V3R9-F1
#
_entry.id   AF-A0A5S3V3R9-F1
#
_cell.length_a   1.000
_cell.length_b   1.000
_cell.length_c   1.000
_cell.angle_alpha   90.00
_cell.angle_beta   90.00
_cell.angle_gamma   90.00
#
_symmetry.space_group_name_H-M   'P 1'
#
loop_
_entity.id
_entity.type
_entity.pdbx_description
1 polymer ?
#
loop_
_entity_poly.entity_id
_entity_poly.type
_entity_poly.pdbx_seq_one_letter_code
_entity_poly.pdbx_strand_id
1 'polypeptide(L)'
;MASGDSVFSLKLPTLELIWVEKVDFATCFGVFWVDGYDCLISWGELDICRLNSSGDKVWSISGPEIFTEGFEFDGDYVLVTDFDGIVHKISIETGESVPLDK
;
A
#
# COMPACT_ATOMS: atom_id res chain seq x y z
N MET A 1 9.32 -2.88 -6.25
CA MET A 1 8.46 -3.53 -7.27
C MET A 1 7.59 -4.57 -6.59
N ALA A 2 6.48 -5.01 -7.19
CA ALA A 2 5.65 -6.10 -6.66
C ALA A 2 5.69 -7.35 -7.54
N SER A 3 5.49 -8.52 -6.94
CA SER A 3 5.29 -9.81 -7.59
C SER A 3 4.38 -10.69 -6.73
N GLY A 4 3.18 -10.99 -7.20
CA GLY A 4 2.17 -11.70 -6.41
C GLY A 4 1.82 -10.89 -5.17
N ASP A 5 1.95 -11.51 -4.00
CA ASP A 5 1.61 -10.96 -2.69
C ASP A 5 2.73 -10.13 -2.02
N SER A 6 3.86 -9.95 -2.72
CA SER A 6 5.10 -9.45 -2.13
C SER A 6 5.69 -8.25 -2.87
N VAL A 7 6.31 -7.34 -2.12
CA VAL A 7 7.11 -6.22 -2.62
C VAL A 7 8.59 -6.52 -2.38
N PHE A 8 9.43 -6.18 -3.33
CA PHE A 8 10.87 -6.37 -3.23
C PHE A 8 11.65 -5.18 -3.79
N SER A 9 12.88 -5.05 -3.29
CA SER A 9 13.88 -4.09 -3.74
C SER A 9 15.07 -4.81 -4.34
N LEU A 10 15.48 -4.37 -5.52
CA LEU A 10 16.65 -4.87 -6.22
C LEU A 10 17.67 -3.76 -6.37
N LYS A 11 18.93 -4.11 -6.19
CA LYS A 11 20.04 -3.21 -6.51
C LYS A 11 20.22 -3.12 -8.01
N LEU A 12 20.36 -1.90 -8.54
CA LEU A 12 20.70 -1.69 -9.94
C LEU A 12 22.21 -1.46 -10.11
N PRO A 13 22.83 -1.96 -11.20
CA PRO A 13 22.24 -2.81 -12.25
C PRO A 13 22.30 -4.32 -11.95
N THR A 14 22.84 -4.74 -10.79
CA THR A 14 23.17 -6.16 -10.51
C THR A 14 21.95 -7.06 -10.32
N LEU A 15 20.78 -6.48 -10.04
CA LEU A 15 19.55 -7.16 -9.65
C LEU A 15 19.72 -8.02 -8.38
N GLU A 16 20.71 -7.71 -7.55
CA GLU A 16 20.84 -8.32 -6.23
C GLU A 16 19.62 -7.94 -5.39
N LEU A 17 18.95 -8.95 -4.81
CA LEU A 17 17.84 -8.75 -3.89
C LEU A 17 18.37 -8.06 -2.62
N ILE A 18 17.82 -6.89 -2.32
CA ILE A 18 18.13 -6.14 -1.09
C ILE A 18 17.20 -6.64 0.02
N TRP A 19 15.89 -6.64 -0.26
CA TRP A 19 14.86 -7.11 0.65
C TRP A 19 13.60 -7.53 -0.12
N VAL A 20 12.79 -8.35 0.53
CA VAL A 20 11.45 -8.76 0.09
C VAL A 20 10.54 -8.79 1.31
N GLU A 21 9.32 -8.29 1.16
CA GLU A 21 8.30 -8.25 2.20
C GLU A 21 6.95 -8.68 1.61
N LYS A 22 6.24 -9.57 2.31
CA LYS A 22 4.86 -9.95 1.95
C LYS A 22 3.92 -8.86 2.43
N VAL A 23 3.24 -8.17 1.51
CA VAL A 23 2.42 -6.99 1.80
C VAL A 23 0.93 -7.23 1.76
N ASP A 24 0.50 -8.31 1.11
CA ASP A 24 -0.89 -8.73 1.00
C ASP A 24 -0.95 -10.24 1.23
N PHE A 25 -2.12 -10.83 1.51
CA PHE A 25 -2.24 -12.28 1.58
C PHE A 25 -2.49 -12.95 0.22
N ALA A 26 -3.19 -12.26 -0.69
CA ALA A 26 -3.59 -12.73 -2.02
C ALA A 26 -2.71 -12.13 -3.13
N THR A 27 -2.77 -10.82 -3.38
CA THR A 27 -1.99 -10.16 -4.43
C THR A 27 -1.81 -8.66 -4.18
N CYS A 28 -0.70 -8.11 -4.65
CA CYS A 28 -0.37 -6.69 -4.63
C CYS A 28 -0.58 -6.12 -6.04
N PHE A 29 -1.55 -5.22 -6.20
CA PHE A 29 -1.88 -4.55 -7.45
C PHE A 29 -0.92 -3.40 -7.79
N GLY A 30 -0.44 -2.68 -6.77
CA GLY A 30 0.38 -1.49 -6.99
C GLY A 30 1.36 -1.20 -5.87
N VAL A 31 2.44 -0.50 -6.19
CA VAL A 31 3.44 -0.01 -5.23
C VAL A 31 3.82 1.40 -5.62
N PHE A 32 3.74 2.32 -4.66
CA PHE A 32 3.88 3.75 -4.88
C PHE A 32 4.88 4.32 -3.89
N TRP A 33 5.86 5.08 -4.38
CA TRP A 33 6.76 5.84 -3.54
C TRP A 33 6.12 7.18 -3.16
N VAL A 34 6.18 7.55 -1.89
CA VAL A 34 5.60 8.79 -1.36
C VAL A 34 6.71 9.64 -0.74
N ASP A 35 7.20 10.62 -1.51
CA ASP A 35 8.37 11.44 -1.14
C ASP A 35 8.19 12.16 0.21
N GLY A 36 7.00 12.69 0.49
CA GLY A 36 6.72 13.44 1.73
C GLY A 36 6.86 12.60 3.00
N TYR A 37 6.81 11.26 2.89
CA TYR A 37 6.82 10.33 4.01
C TYR A 37 8.01 9.36 3.99
N ASP A 38 8.92 9.49 3.02
CA ASP A 38 10.05 8.58 2.76
C ASP A 38 9.63 7.09 2.84
N CYS A 39 8.52 6.75 2.18
CA CYS A 39 7.91 5.45 2.31
C CYS A 39 7.35 4.90 1.00
N LEU A 40 7.10 3.59 0.99
CA LEU A 40 6.32 2.91 -0.03
C LEU A 40 4.91 2.63 0.52
N ILE A 41 3.90 2.85 -0.30
CA ILE A 41 2.55 2.35 -0.10
C ILE A 41 2.29 1.24 -1.11
N SER A 42 1.87 0.07 -0.64
CA SER A 42 1.35 -1.00 -1.48
C SER A 42 -0.17 -1.02 -1.45
N TRP A 43 -0.75 -1.18 -2.63
CA TRP A 43 -2.15 -1.49 -2.83
C TRP A 43 -2.30 -2.99 -3.04
N GLY A 44 -2.74 -3.70 -2.01
CA GLY A 44 -3.11 -5.11 -2.06
C GLY A 44 -4.62 -5.31 -2.27
N GLU A 45 -4.98 -6.54 -2.65
CA GLU A 45 -6.38 -6.97 -2.76
C GLU A 45 -7.10 -6.95 -1.40
N LEU A 46 -6.39 -7.28 -0.33
CA LEU A 46 -6.94 -7.33 1.02
C LEU A 46 -6.40 -6.20 1.90
N ASP A 47 -5.14 -5.80 1.67
CA ASP A 47 -4.40 -4.91 2.55
C ASP A 47 -3.83 -3.68 1.83
N ILE A 48 -3.96 -2.52 2.46
CA ILE A 48 -3.07 -1.38 2.20
C ILE A 48 -1.95 -1.42 3.22
N CYS A 49 -0.71 -1.34 2.76
CA CYS A 49 0.47 -1.48 3.61
C CYS A 49 1.48 -0.37 3.34
N ARG A 50 2.08 0.16 4.42
CA ARG A 50 3.19 1.11 4.37
C ARG A 50 4.49 0.40 4.74
N LEU A 51 5.49 0.54 3.88
CA LEU A 51 6.86 0.14 4.15
C LEU A 51 7.75 1.37 4.29
N ASN A 52 8.73 1.33 5.19
CA ASN A 52 9.80 2.34 5.21
C ASN A 52 10.78 2.12 4.03
N SER A 53 11.73 3.03 3.85
CA SER A 53 12.76 2.94 2.80
C SER A 53 13.69 1.71 2.91
N SER A 54 13.75 1.07 4.08
CA SER A 54 14.49 -0.18 4.31
C SER A 54 13.67 -1.44 4.00
N GLY A 55 12.39 -1.30 3.66
CA GLY A 55 11.48 -2.40 3.36
C GLY A 55 10.71 -2.94 4.57
N ASP A 56 10.88 -2.36 5.76
CA ASP A 56 10.17 -2.82 6.95
C ASP A 56 8.72 -2.32 6.94
N LYS A 57 7.80 -3.20 7.31
CA LYS A 57 6.37 -2.88 7.47
C LYS A 57 6.15 -1.94 8.66
N VAL A 58 5.68 -0.73 8.36
CA VAL A 58 5.32 0.30 9.36
C VAL A 58 3.90 0.05 9.87
N TRP A 59 2.95 -0.12 8.95
CA TRP A 59 1.57 -0.48 9.24
C TRP A 59 0.95 -1.22 8.06
N SER A 60 -0.12 -1.96 8.33
CA SER A 60 -0.97 -2.62 7.34
C SER A 60 -2.41 -2.59 7.84
N ILE A 61 -3.34 -2.31 6.95
CA ILE A 61 -4.77 -2.28 7.26
C ILE A 61 -5.57 -3.02 6.19
N SER A 62 -6.49 -3.86 6.66
CA SER A 62 -7.42 -4.59 5.80
C SER A 62 -8.76 -3.87 5.71
N GLY A 63 -9.43 -4.04 4.57
CA GLY A 63 -10.80 -3.58 4.37
C GLY A 63 -11.85 -4.55 4.92
N PRO A 64 -13.11 -4.10 5.04
CA PRO A 64 -14.25 -5.00 5.25
C PRO A 64 -14.52 -5.89 4.01
N GLU A 65 -14.15 -5.42 2.83
CA GLU A 65 -14.20 -6.13 1.55
C GLU A 65 -12.90 -5.89 0.76
N ILE A 66 -12.71 -6.65 -0.32
CA ILE A 66 -11.51 -6.57 -1.16
C ILE A 66 -11.39 -5.23 -1.88
N PHE A 67 -10.18 -4.70 -1.97
CA PHE A 67 -9.85 -3.40 -2.55
C PHE A 67 -9.56 -3.48 -4.05
N THR A 68 -10.58 -3.75 -4.87
CA THR A 68 -10.39 -3.97 -6.32
C THR A 68 -10.79 -2.82 -7.21
N GLU A 69 -11.63 -1.90 -6.74
CA GLU A 69 -12.34 -0.96 -7.62
C GLU A 69 -11.65 0.39 -7.80
N GLY A 70 -10.70 0.75 -6.93
CA GLY A 70 -10.00 2.02 -7.05
C GLY A 70 -8.92 2.28 -6.02
N PHE A 71 -7.92 3.07 -6.42
CA PHE A 71 -6.85 3.55 -5.56
C PHE A 71 -6.36 4.91 -6.06
N GLU A 72 -6.37 5.91 -5.20
CA GLU A 72 -5.83 7.24 -5.49
C GLU A 72 -5.23 7.91 -4.24
N PHE A 73 -4.38 8.90 -4.46
CA PHE A 73 -3.84 9.75 -3.39
C PHE A 73 -4.68 11.02 -3.26
N ASP A 74 -5.05 11.37 -2.03
CA ASP A 74 -5.74 12.61 -1.67
C ASP A 74 -4.97 13.32 -0.56
N GLY A 75 -3.96 14.12 -0.95
CA GLY A 75 -3.05 14.77 -0.02
C GLY A 75 -2.28 13.76 0.84
N ASP A 76 -2.47 13.86 2.16
CA ASP A 76 -1.84 13.00 3.17
C ASP A 76 -2.57 11.65 3.37
N TYR A 77 -3.49 11.33 2.46
CA TYR A 77 -4.34 10.15 2.52
C TYR A 77 -4.27 9.33 1.24
N VAL A 78 -4.62 8.06 1.39
CA VAL A 78 -4.95 7.15 0.30
C VAL A 78 -6.46 6.94 0.33
N LEU A 79 -7.09 7.10 -0.82
CA LEU A 79 -8.46 6.66 -1.05
C LEU A 79 -8.42 5.30 -1.74
N VAL A 80 -9.09 4.32 -1.14
CA VAL A 80 -9.20 2.97 -1.69
C VAL A 80 -10.67 2.60 -1.80
N THR A 81 -11.08 2.07 -2.95
CA THR A 81 -12.46 1.65 -3.20
C THR A 81 -12.55 0.15 -3.12
N ASP A 82 -13.42 -0.35 -2.24
CA ASP A 82 -13.68 -1.78 -2.12
C ASP A 82 -14.64 -2.29 -3.22
N PHE A 83 -14.82 -3.61 -3.26
CA PHE A 83 -15.69 -4.30 -4.22
C PHE A 83 -17.15 -3.82 -4.21
N ASP A 84 -17.64 -3.35 -3.06
CA ASP A 84 -18.99 -2.81 -2.90
C ASP A 84 -19.09 -1.34 -3.37
N GLY A 85 -17.98 -0.75 -3.85
CA GLY A 85 -17.91 0.63 -4.30
C GLY A 85 -17.81 1.64 -3.15
N ILE A 86 -17.53 1.19 -1.92
CA ILE A 86 -17.33 2.07 -0.78
C ILE A 86 -15.90 2.59 -0.80
N VAL A 87 -15.75 3.91 -0.70
CA VAL A 87 -14.46 4.58 -0.62
C VAL A 87 -14.02 4.68 0.84
N HIS A 88 -12.81 4.23 1.12
CA HIS A 88 -12.14 4.32 2.42
C HIS A 88 -11.00 5.32 2.32
N LYS A 89 -10.92 6.25 3.26
CA LYS A 89 -9.83 7.24 3.36
C LYS A 89 -8.88 6.85 4.48
N ILE A 90 -7.62 6.59 4.15
CA ILE A 90 -6.61 6.05 5.07
C ILE A 90 -5.46 7.04 5.17
N SER A 91 -5.08 7.42 6.38
CA SER A 91 -3.91 8.28 6.63
C SER A 91 -2.62 7.58 6.20
N ILE A 92 -1.79 8.23 5.38
CA ILE A 92 -0.47 7.71 5.01
C ILE A 92 0.44 7.61 6.24
N GLU A 93 0.34 8.58 7.15
CA GLU A 93 1.19 8.62 8.33
C GLU A 93 0.87 7.45 9.28
N THR A 94 -0.40 7.25 9.60
CA THR A 94 -0.81 6.39 10.72
C THR A 94 -1.48 5.08 10.30
N GLY A 95 -1.97 4.98 9.07
CA GLY A 95 -2.79 3.85 8.62
C GLY A 95 -4.22 3.86 9.18
N GLU A 96 -4.61 4.93 9.89
CA GLU A 96 -5.96 5.05 10.46
C GLU A 96 -6.97 5.48 9.40
N SER A 97 -8.14 4.82 9.39
CA SER A 97 -9.27 5.22 8.57
C SER A 97 -9.94 6.47 9.14
N VAL A 98 -10.18 7.47 8.28
CA VAL A 98 -10.88 8.70 8.63
C VAL A 98 -12.21 8.81 7.87
N PRO A 99 -13.22 9.50 8.42
CA PRO A 99 -14.44 9.79 7.69
C PRO A 99 -14.15 10.61 6.42
N LEU A 100 -14.88 10.32 5.35
CA LEU A 100 -14.89 11.19 4.16
C LEU A 100 -15.59 12.51 4.50
N ASP A 101 -15.00 13.62 4.08
CA ASP A 101 -15.63 14.93 4.18
C ASP A 101 -16.89 14.96 3.31
N LYS A 102 -17.99 15.52 3.85
CA LYS A 102 -19.29 15.61 3.17
C LYS A 102 -19.39 16.80 2.22
#